data_AF-A0A945VSZ9-F1
#
_entry.id   AF-A0A945VSZ9-F1
#
_cell.length_a   1.000
_cell.length_b   1.000
_cell.length_c   1.000
_cell.angle_alpha   90.00
_cell.angle_beta   90.00
_cell.angle_gamma   90.00
#
_symmetry.space_group_name_H-M   'P 1'
#
loop_
_entity.id
_entity.type
_entity.pdbx_description
1 polymer ?
#
loop_
_entity_poly.entity_id
_entity_poly.type
_entity_poly.pdbx_seq_one_letter_code
_entity_poly.pdbx_strand_id
1 'polypeptide(L)'
;MLGRKQKIELYGKGPQQLADALERFPRKMWDFKPSPDRWSIHEVLIHIADSDANAFVKCRKLIAQPGKPVNDYNQDIWSDALGYNGQSIEDALELFKLMRKTTYILLRNIPDDVWAEATGYAEDGIVTLDDWLDIYANHIPDHIKQMEKNYAAWQKQS
;
A
#
# COMPACT_ATOMS: atom_id res chain seq x y z
N MET A 1 -1.15 -19.59 7.67
CA MET A 1 -1.52 -18.47 6.79
C MET A 1 -2.89 -17.94 7.20
N LEU A 2 -3.12 -16.63 7.12
CA LEU A 2 -4.43 -16.03 7.43
C LEU A 2 -5.46 -16.45 6.37
N GLY A 3 -6.72 -16.66 6.78
CA GLY A 3 -7.83 -16.85 5.85
C GLY A 3 -8.29 -15.53 5.22
N ARG A 4 -9.01 -15.58 4.09
CA ARG A 4 -9.50 -14.40 3.34
C ARG A 4 -10.19 -13.36 4.22
N LYS A 5 -11.14 -13.77 5.06
CA LYS A 5 -11.83 -12.85 6.00
C LYS A 5 -10.86 -12.11 6.92
N GLN A 6 -9.84 -12.81 7.44
CA GLN A 6 -8.82 -12.20 8.31
C GLN A 6 -7.93 -11.21 7.53
N LYS A 7 -7.59 -11.54 6.27
CA LYS A 7 -6.82 -10.66 5.38
C LYS A 7 -7.61 -9.40 5.01
N ILE A 8 -8.92 -9.50 4.77
CA ILE A 8 -9.80 -8.33 4.54
C ILE A 8 -9.81 -7.42 5.79
N GLU A 9 -9.91 -7.99 6.99
CA GLU A 9 -9.83 -7.19 8.22
C GLU A 9 -8.46 -6.55 8.41
N LEU A 10 -7.38 -7.23 8.06
CA LEU A 10 -6.03 -6.66 8.10
C LEU A 10 -5.88 -5.50 7.10
N TYR A 11 -6.35 -5.68 5.87
CA TYR A 11 -6.40 -4.63 4.84
C TYR A 11 -7.14 -3.39 5.34
N GLY A 12 -8.32 -3.58 5.96
CA GLY A 12 -9.14 -2.49 6.49
C GLY A 12 -8.52 -1.76 7.69
N LYS A 13 -7.69 -2.45 8.48
CA LYS A 13 -6.98 -1.87 9.65
C LYS A 13 -5.74 -1.07 9.27
N GLY A 14 -5.22 -1.23 8.04
CA GLY A 14 -4.00 -0.57 7.56
C GLY A 14 -3.92 0.93 7.89
N PRO A 15 -4.96 1.74 7.62
CA PRO A 15 -4.92 3.17 7.96
C PRO A 15 -4.72 3.49 9.44
N GLN A 16 -5.36 2.76 10.34
CA GLN A 16 -5.17 2.96 11.78
C GLN A 16 -3.79 2.48 12.22
N GLN A 17 -3.35 1.32 11.73
CA GLN A 17 -2.01 0.78 12.04
C GLN A 17 -0.89 1.74 11.60
N LEU A 18 -1.04 2.38 10.43
CA LEU A 18 -0.09 3.37 9.96
C LEU A 18 -0.10 4.61 10.85
N ALA A 19 -1.29 5.12 11.20
CA ALA A 19 -1.40 6.28 12.10
C ALA A 19 -0.73 6.01 13.46
N ASP A 20 -1.05 4.88 14.11
CA ASP A 20 -0.46 4.47 15.38
C ASP A 20 1.06 4.30 15.28
N ALA A 21 1.55 3.79 14.15
CA ALA A 21 2.98 3.63 13.92
C ALA A 21 3.69 4.99 13.81
N LEU A 22 3.10 5.96 13.11
CA LEU A 22 3.70 7.27 12.89
C LEU A 22 3.84 8.09 14.19
N GLU A 23 2.97 7.86 15.19
CA GLU A 23 3.10 8.48 16.51
C GLU A 23 4.41 8.10 17.24
N ARG A 24 5.01 6.96 16.87
CA ARG A 24 6.27 6.48 17.46
C ARG A 24 7.52 7.14 16.86
N PHE A 25 7.40 7.83 15.72
CA PHE A 25 8.53 8.38 14.98
C PHE A 25 8.57 9.91 15.09
N PRO A 26 9.65 10.50 15.66
CA PRO A 26 9.78 11.96 15.73
C PRO A 26 9.72 12.61 14.34
N ARG A 27 8.88 13.64 14.13
CA ARG A 27 8.71 14.28 12.80
C ARG A 27 10.03 14.74 12.17
N LYS A 28 11.00 15.19 12.97
CA LYS A 28 12.33 15.61 12.50
C LYS A 28 13.15 14.52 11.80
N MET A 29 12.80 13.24 11.98
CA MET A 29 13.44 12.14 11.27
C MET A 29 12.76 11.82 9.94
N TRP A 30 11.58 12.36 9.61
CA TRP A 30 10.79 11.82 8.51
C TRP A 30 11.47 11.95 7.13
N ASP A 31 12.34 12.94 6.97
CA ASP A 31 13.14 13.15 5.75
C ASP A 31 14.51 12.45 5.80
N PHE A 32 14.85 11.78 6.91
CA PHE A 32 16.09 11.01 7.03
C PHE A 32 16.07 9.79 6.09
N LYS A 33 17.15 9.64 5.33
CA LYS A 33 17.43 8.47 4.51
C LYS A 33 18.58 7.66 5.11
N PRO A 34 18.42 6.35 5.38
CA PRO A 34 19.50 5.50 5.87
C PRO A 34 20.69 5.38 4.90
N SER A 35 20.42 5.49 3.60
CA SER A 35 21.40 5.53 2.51
C SER A 35 20.75 6.16 1.27
N PRO A 36 21.53 6.60 0.25
CA PRO A 36 20.99 7.29 -0.93
C PRO A 36 19.96 6.48 -1.73
N ASP A 37 20.04 5.15 -1.68
CA ASP A 37 19.17 4.18 -2.35
C ASP A 37 17.94 3.77 -1.52
N ARG A 38 17.74 4.37 -0.34
CA ARG A 38 16.63 4.05 0.56
C ARG A 38 15.67 5.20 0.71
N TRP A 39 14.39 4.87 0.74
CA TRP A 39 13.34 5.86 0.99
C TRP A 39 13.31 6.34 2.44
N SER A 40 13.05 7.63 2.60
CA SER A 40 12.70 8.26 3.86
C SER A 40 11.28 7.85 4.30
N ILE A 41 10.86 8.19 5.53
CA ILE A 41 9.45 7.98 5.92
C ILE A 41 8.53 8.82 5.04
N HIS A 42 8.93 10.05 4.71
CA HIS A 42 8.19 10.91 3.80
C HIS A 42 7.90 10.21 2.47
N GLU A 43 8.93 9.71 1.79
CA GLU A 43 8.79 9.04 0.49
C GLU A 43 7.96 7.76 0.60
N VAL A 44 8.09 7.01 1.70
CA VAL A 44 7.24 5.83 1.94
C VAL A 44 5.76 6.22 2.07
N LEU A 45 5.43 7.36 2.69
CA LEU A 45 4.05 7.80 2.85
C LEU A 45 3.42 8.21 1.51
N ILE A 46 4.17 8.87 0.64
CA ILE A 46 3.72 9.18 -0.72
C ILE A 46 3.57 7.89 -1.54
N HIS A 47 4.56 6.98 -1.46
CA HIS A 47 4.49 5.67 -2.09
C HIS A 47 3.23 4.89 -1.67
N ILE A 48 2.87 4.90 -0.39
CA ILE A 48 1.68 4.20 0.11
C ILE A 48 0.43 4.71 -0.63
N ALA A 49 0.28 6.03 -0.80
CA ALA A 49 -0.87 6.59 -1.51
C ALA A 49 -0.90 6.17 -2.98
N ASP A 50 0.22 6.27 -3.71
CA ASP A 50 0.27 5.93 -5.13
C ASP A 50 0.14 4.41 -5.39
N SER A 51 0.74 3.60 -4.52
CA SER A 51 0.57 2.14 -4.55
C SER A 51 -0.88 1.75 -4.33
N ASP A 52 -1.57 2.39 -3.38
CA ASP A 52 -2.99 2.17 -3.14
C ASP A 52 -3.89 2.73 -4.23
N ALA A 53 -3.51 3.81 -4.93
CA ALA A 53 -4.24 4.30 -6.10
C ALA A 53 -4.22 3.26 -7.23
N ASN A 54 -3.05 2.67 -7.49
CA ASN A 54 -2.93 1.55 -8.43
C ASN A 54 -3.75 0.34 -7.94
N ALA A 55 -3.64 -0.01 -6.66
CA ALA A 55 -4.37 -1.12 -6.04
C ALA A 55 -5.88 -0.95 -6.17
N PHE A 56 -6.37 0.25 -5.92
CA PHE A 56 -7.78 0.63 -5.90
C PHE A 56 -8.43 0.42 -7.27
N VAL A 57 -7.74 0.83 -8.34
CA VAL A 57 -8.19 0.62 -9.72
C VAL A 57 -8.04 -0.84 -10.12
N LYS A 58 -6.92 -1.49 -9.79
CA LYS A 58 -6.65 -2.90 -10.10
C LYS A 58 -7.72 -3.81 -9.48
N CYS A 59 -8.07 -3.61 -8.20
CA CYS A 59 -9.13 -4.34 -7.51
C CYS A 59 -10.49 -4.27 -8.25
N ARG A 60 -10.89 -3.06 -8.68
CA ARG A 60 -12.13 -2.88 -9.45
C ARG A 60 -12.09 -3.58 -10.80
N LYS A 61 -10.95 -3.55 -11.49
CA LYS A 61 -10.77 -4.26 -12.77
C LYS A 61 -10.85 -5.78 -12.57
N LEU A 62 -10.19 -6.33 -11.56
CA LEU A 62 -10.25 -7.77 -11.25
C LEU A 62 -11.70 -8.22 -11.02
N ILE A 63 -12.48 -7.43 -10.29
CA ILE A 63 -13.88 -7.76 -9.95
C ILE A 63 -14.83 -7.55 -11.15
N ALA A 64 -14.77 -6.38 -11.80
CA ALA A 64 -15.78 -5.97 -12.78
C ALA A 64 -15.41 -6.32 -14.23
N GLN A 65 -14.15 -6.67 -14.48
CA GLN A 65 -13.60 -6.95 -15.81
C GLN A 65 -12.67 -8.18 -15.75
N PRO A 66 -13.18 -9.35 -15.30
CA PRO A 66 -12.35 -10.54 -15.16
C PRO A 66 -11.73 -10.94 -16.50
N GLY A 67 -10.49 -11.41 -16.46
CA GLY A 67 -9.71 -11.80 -17.63
C GLY A 67 -9.23 -10.62 -18.50
N LYS A 68 -9.25 -9.39 -17.99
CA LYS A 68 -8.67 -8.23 -18.70
C LYS A 68 -7.27 -7.88 -18.23
N PRO A 69 -6.47 -7.17 -19.06
CA PRO A 69 -5.16 -6.69 -18.65
C PRO A 69 -5.23 -5.74 -17.45
N VAL A 70 -4.31 -5.92 -16.52
CA VAL A 70 -4.06 -5.03 -15.38
C VAL A 70 -2.60 -4.59 -15.42
N ASN A 71 -2.36 -3.29 -15.34
CA ASN A 71 -1.02 -2.75 -15.49
C ASN A 71 -0.25 -2.83 -14.16
N ASP A 72 1.05 -3.01 -14.29
CA ASP A 72 2.02 -2.81 -13.22
C ASP A 72 2.66 -1.43 -13.34
N TYR A 73 3.44 -1.06 -12.33
CA TYR A 73 4.18 0.19 -12.30
C TYR A 73 5.52 -0.02 -11.59
N ASN A 74 6.52 0.78 -11.98
CA ASN A 74 7.82 0.78 -11.33
C ASN A 74 7.85 1.87 -10.26
N GLN A 75 7.83 1.44 -8.99
CA GLN A 75 7.77 2.33 -7.83
C GLN A 75 8.98 3.27 -7.68
N ASP A 76 10.18 2.84 -8.09
CA ASP A 76 11.40 3.63 -7.97
C ASP A 76 11.40 4.74 -9.04
N ILE A 77 10.96 4.42 -10.26
CA ILE A 77 10.75 5.43 -11.30
C ILE A 77 9.71 6.46 -10.85
N TRP A 78 8.62 6.01 -10.20
CA TRP A 78 7.58 6.93 -9.74
C TRP A 78 8.07 7.85 -8.61
N SER A 79 8.82 7.32 -7.63
CA SER A 79 9.33 8.16 -6.54
C SER A 79 10.19 9.32 -7.03
N ASP A 80 11.02 9.04 -8.04
CA ASP A 80 11.93 10.03 -8.62
C ASP A 80 11.18 10.96 -9.58
N ALA A 81 10.42 10.42 -10.54
CA ALA A 81 9.78 11.21 -11.59
C ALA A 81 8.64 12.10 -11.08
N LEU A 82 7.96 11.69 -10.01
CA LEU A 82 6.87 12.45 -9.40
C LEU A 82 7.34 13.34 -8.23
N GLY A 83 8.63 13.31 -7.90
CA GLY A 83 9.23 14.20 -6.90
C GLY A 83 8.62 14.02 -5.50
N TYR A 84 8.57 12.80 -4.98
CA TYR A 84 7.87 12.47 -3.71
C TYR A 84 8.27 13.38 -2.54
N ASN A 85 9.55 13.76 -2.42
CA ASN A 85 10.03 14.61 -1.32
C ASN A 85 9.38 16.01 -1.25
N GLY A 86 8.75 16.47 -2.33
CA GLY A 86 8.09 17.78 -2.40
C GLY A 86 6.58 17.75 -2.20
N GLN A 87 5.99 16.56 -1.99
CA GLN A 87 4.53 16.40 -1.94
C GLN A 87 3.97 16.55 -0.52
N SER A 88 2.67 16.82 -0.40
CA SER A 88 2.00 16.84 0.91
C SER A 88 1.74 15.42 1.40
N ILE A 89 2.33 15.10 2.55
CA ILE A 89 2.06 13.85 3.26
C ILE A 89 0.61 13.80 3.75
N GLU A 90 0.07 14.94 4.17
CA GLU A 90 -1.27 15.06 4.73
C GLU A 90 -2.33 14.70 3.67
N ASP A 91 -2.19 15.26 2.46
CA ASP A 91 -3.06 14.93 1.32
C ASP A 91 -2.93 13.46 0.90
N ALA A 92 -1.69 12.94 0.85
CA ALA A 92 -1.42 11.55 0.51
C ALA A 92 -2.09 10.58 1.50
N LEU A 93 -2.00 10.87 2.80
CA LEU A 93 -2.64 10.10 3.85
C LEU A 93 -4.17 10.16 3.78
N GLU A 94 -4.75 11.32 3.44
CA GLU A 94 -6.20 11.45 3.27
C GLU A 94 -6.71 10.61 2.09
N LEU A 95 -6.02 10.70 0.95
CA LEU A 95 -6.33 9.90 -0.24
C LEU A 95 -6.25 8.40 0.06
N PHE A 96 -5.15 7.95 0.67
CA PHE A 96 -4.95 6.56 1.09
C PHE A 96 -6.09 6.05 1.99
N LYS A 97 -6.48 6.82 3.01
CA LYS A 97 -7.57 6.46 3.94
C LYS A 97 -8.88 6.22 3.20
N LEU A 98 -9.22 7.08 2.25
CA LEU A 98 -10.48 6.97 1.51
C LEU A 98 -10.47 5.76 0.55
N MET A 99 -9.35 5.50 -0.12
CA MET A 99 -9.19 4.35 -1.00
C MET A 99 -9.29 3.03 -0.23
N ARG A 100 -8.63 2.93 0.92
CA ARG A 100 -8.71 1.77 1.81
C ARG A 100 -10.13 1.55 2.34
N LYS A 101 -10.79 2.60 2.84
CA LYS A 101 -12.15 2.51 3.39
C LYS A 101 -13.15 1.99 2.37
N THR A 102 -13.17 2.58 1.18
CA THR A 102 -14.16 2.22 0.15
C THR A 102 -13.90 0.84 -0.44
N THR A 103 -12.62 0.46 -0.63
CA THR A 103 -12.24 -0.88 -1.09
C THR A 103 -12.54 -1.94 -0.03
N TYR A 104 -12.27 -1.67 1.25
CA TYR A 104 -12.63 -2.57 2.34
C TYR A 104 -14.14 -2.86 2.39
N ILE A 105 -14.99 -1.82 2.28
CA ILE A 105 -16.45 -1.99 2.23
C ILE A 105 -16.85 -2.85 1.02
N LEU A 106 -16.25 -2.63 -0.14
CA LEU A 106 -16.50 -3.45 -1.33
C LEU A 106 -16.16 -4.93 -1.07
N LEU A 107 -14.94 -5.22 -0.61
CA LEU A 107 -14.46 -6.60 -0.40
C LEU A 107 -15.29 -7.39 0.62
N ARG A 108 -15.89 -6.71 1.61
CA ARG A 108 -16.78 -7.35 2.59
C ARG A 108 -18.13 -7.79 2.02
N ASN A 109 -18.54 -7.21 0.90
CA ASN A 109 -19.88 -7.36 0.34
C ASN A 109 -19.92 -8.18 -0.95
N ILE A 110 -18.78 -8.48 -1.57
CA ILE A 110 -18.75 -9.33 -2.75
C ILE A 110 -18.91 -10.82 -2.36
N PRO A 111 -19.74 -11.60 -3.07
CA PRO A 111 -19.94 -13.01 -2.76
C PRO A 111 -18.76 -13.90 -3.20
N ASP A 112 -18.70 -15.12 -2.66
CA ASP A 112 -17.55 -16.03 -2.83
C ASP A 112 -17.33 -16.52 -4.28
N ASP A 113 -18.39 -16.56 -5.09
CA ASP A 113 -18.32 -16.89 -6.52
C ASP A 113 -17.58 -15.80 -7.32
N VAL A 114 -17.84 -14.52 -7.01
CA VAL A 114 -17.11 -13.38 -7.59
C VAL A 114 -15.62 -13.45 -7.27
N TRP A 115 -15.24 -13.86 -6.05
CA TRP A 115 -13.83 -14.06 -5.71
C TRP A 115 -13.16 -15.11 -6.60
N ALA A 116 -13.85 -16.19 -6.94
CA ALA A 116 -13.30 -17.27 -7.75
C ALA A 116 -13.06 -16.88 -9.21
N GLU A 117 -13.85 -15.95 -9.74
CA GLU A 117 -13.74 -15.48 -11.14
C GLU A 117 -12.87 -14.24 -11.30
N ALA A 118 -12.62 -13.49 -10.21
CA ALA A 118 -11.91 -12.21 -10.22
C ALA A 118 -10.41 -12.37 -10.53
N THR A 119 -10.09 -12.30 -11.82
CA THR A 119 -8.76 -12.53 -12.38
C THR A 119 -8.37 -11.45 -13.39
N GLY A 120 -7.07 -11.26 -13.61
CA GLY A 120 -6.54 -10.36 -14.63
C GLY A 120 -5.19 -10.85 -15.15
N TYR A 121 -4.72 -10.23 -16.25
CA TYR A 121 -3.41 -10.53 -16.84
C TYR A 121 -2.45 -9.36 -16.60
N ALA A 122 -1.35 -9.63 -15.90
CA ALA A 122 -0.24 -8.72 -15.65
C ALA A 122 1.00 -9.17 -16.46
N GLU A 123 2.11 -8.45 -16.36
CA GLU A 123 3.35 -8.81 -17.10
C GLU A 123 3.85 -10.21 -16.71
N ASP A 124 3.77 -10.54 -15.42
CA ASP A 124 4.27 -11.81 -14.85
C ASP A 124 3.24 -12.95 -14.86
N GLY A 125 2.07 -12.74 -15.47
CA GLY A 125 1.04 -13.77 -15.65
C GLY A 125 -0.32 -13.41 -15.06
N ILE A 126 -1.07 -14.43 -14.64
CA ILE A 126 -2.43 -14.25 -14.10
C ILE A 126 -2.34 -13.77 -12.65
N VAL A 127 -3.10 -12.73 -12.34
CA VAL A 127 -3.28 -12.21 -10.97
C VAL A 127 -4.73 -12.43 -10.55
N THR A 128 -4.94 -13.07 -9.40
CA THR A 128 -6.26 -13.23 -8.80
C THR A 128 -6.55 -12.12 -7.77
N LEU A 129 -7.82 -11.98 -7.37
CA LEU A 129 -8.17 -11.07 -6.27
C LEU A 129 -7.61 -11.54 -4.92
N ASP A 130 -7.43 -12.85 -4.72
CA ASP A 130 -6.76 -13.38 -3.52
C ASP A 130 -5.26 -12.99 -3.50
N ASP A 131 -4.56 -13.05 -4.65
CA ASP A 131 -3.15 -12.58 -4.74
C ASP A 131 -3.04 -11.08 -4.45
N TRP A 132 -3.95 -10.29 -5.02
CA TRP A 132 -4.05 -8.86 -4.74
C TRP A 132 -4.27 -8.62 -3.25
N LEU A 133 -5.18 -9.35 -2.61
CA LEU A 133 -5.47 -9.19 -1.19
C LEU A 133 -4.25 -9.56 -0.33
N ASP A 134 -3.49 -10.58 -0.71
CA ASP A 134 -2.30 -11.02 0.01
C ASP A 134 -1.21 -9.96 0.01
N ILE A 135 -0.99 -9.32 -1.14
CA ILE A 135 -0.05 -8.21 -1.26
C ILE A 135 -0.52 -7.04 -0.41
N TYR A 136 -1.75 -6.56 -0.63
CA TYR A 136 -2.18 -5.30 -0.03
C TYR A 136 -2.61 -5.40 1.44
N ALA A 137 -2.91 -6.59 1.96
CA ALA A 137 -3.07 -6.80 3.40
C ALA A 137 -1.72 -6.70 4.15
N ASN A 138 -0.60 -7.09 3.52
CA ASN A 138 0.73 -7.02 4.14
C ASN A 138 1.51 -5.74 3.84
N HIS A 139 1.11 -4.99 2.81
CA HIS A 139 1.78 -3.78 2.34
C HIS A 139 2.02 -2.75 3.46
N ILE A 140 1.00 -2.42 4.27
CA ILE A 140 1.17 -1.49 5.39
C ILE A 140 2.05 -2.07 6.52
N PRO A 141 1.81 -3.30 7.01
CA PRO A 141 2.73 -3.94 7.95
C PRO A 141 4.21 -3.95 7.49
N ASP A 142 4.47 -4.17 6.21
CA ASP A 142 5.84 -4.22 5.68
C ASP A 142 6.48 -2.84 5.60
N HIS A 143 5.73 -1.81 5.20
CA HIS A 143 6.22 -0.44 5.27
C HIS A 143 6.41 0.06 6.70
N ILE A 144 5.59 -0.36 7.67
CA ILE A 144 5.83 -0.06 9.08
C ILE A 144 7.18 -0.64 9.53
N LYS A 145 7.49 -1.90 9.18
CA LYS A 145 8.81 -2.50 9.47
C LYS A 145 9.95 -1.73 8.80
N GLN A 146 9.74 -1.21 7.59
CA GLN A 146 10.72 -0.36 6.92
C GLN A 146 10.95 0.95 7.69
N MET A 147 9.88 1.63 8.11
CA MET A 147 9.97 2.85 8.92
C MET A 147 10.66 2.61 10.26
N GLU A 148 10.40 1.47 10.91
CA GLU A 148 11.08 1.06 12.16
C GLU A 148 12.59 0.88 11.95
N LYS A 149 13.00 0.29 10.83
CA LYS A 149 14.43 0.18 10.47
C LYS A 149 15.06 1.55 10.22
N ASN A 150 14.35 2.45 9.54
CA ASN A 150 14.79 3.82 9.32
C ASN A 150 14.98 4.55 10.67
N TYR A 151 14.02 4.41 11.57
CA TYR A 151 14.10 5.01 12.90
C TYR A 151 15.26 4.47 13.72
N ALA A 152 15.48 3.15 13.73
CA ALA A 152 16.61 2.54 14.41
C ALA A 152 17.97 2.99 13.84
N ALA A 153 18.06 3.25 12.53
CA ALA A 153 19.25 3.80 11.90
C ALA A 153 19.47 5.27 12.28
N TRP A 154 18.41 6.08 12.29
CA TRP A 154 18.45 7.48 12.68
C TRP A 154 18.91 7.66 14.13
N GLN A 155 18.44 6.83 15.05
CA GLN A 155 18.86 6.86 16.47
C GLN A 155 20.35 6.58 16.68
N LYS A 156 21.01 5.83 15.78
CA LYS A 156 22.45 5.55 15.86
C LYS A 156 23.32 6.74 15.41
N GLN A 157 22.72 7.71 14.73
CA GLN A 157 23.39 8.89 14.19
C GLN A 157 23.04 10.17 14.95
N SER A 158 22.11 10.07 15.91
CA SER A 158 21.58 11.20 16.70
C SER A 158 22.24 11.35 18.06
#